data_AF-A0A1V6PGE2-F1
#
_entry.id   AF-A0A1V6PGE2-F1
#
_cell.length_a   1.000
_cell.length_b   1.000
_cell.length_c   1.000
_cell.angle_alpha   90.00
_cell.angle_beta   90.00
_cell.angle_gamma   90.00
#
_symmetry.space_group_name_H-M   'P 1'
#
loop_
_entity.id
_entity.type
_entity.pdbx_description
1 polymer ?
#
loop_
_entity_poly.entity_id
_entity_poly.type
_entity_poly.pdbx_seq_one_letter_code
_entity_poly.pdbx_strand_id
1 'polypeptide(L)'
;MLNWMNEEIVITIYFLARCIRPKSLRDLLLRRGYDRSLSAIERKIISITKQYPFLKFATGQWDLKAIDRWMNDLVRSQESINKFTRFSLEDAEDMVL
;
A
#
# COMPACT_ATOMS: atom_id res chain seq x y z
N MET A 1 9.17 -15.15 9.31
CA MET A 1 8.44 -14.12 8.54
C MET A 1 8.85 -12.77 9.09
N LEU A 2 9.43 -11.89 8.27
CA LEU A 2 9.66 -10.51 8.72
C LEU A 2 8.30 -9.87 8.99
N ASN A 3 8.07 -9.38 10.21
CA ASN A 3 6.81 -8.71 10.56
C ASN A 3 6.62 -7.48 9.68
N TRP A 4 5.44 -7.37 9.07
CA TRP A 4 5.00 -6.18 8.36
C TRP A 4 4.28 -5.27 9.33
N MET A 5 4.64 -3.99 9.37
CA MET A 5 3.92 -3.01 10.18
C MET A 5 2.65 -2.56 9.47
N ASN A 6 1.64 -2.17 10.24
CA ASN A 6 0.37 -1.69 9.67
C ASN A 6 0.58 -0.50 8.73
N GLU A 7 1.52 0.38 9.06
CA GLU A 7 1.89 1.55 8.24
C GLU A 7 2.35 1.13 6.84
N GLU A 8 3.27 0.16 6.78
CA GLU A 8 3.83 -0.38 5.55
C GLU A 8 2.76 -1.04 4.68
N ILE A 9 1.84 -1.77 5.32
CA ILE A 9 0.70 -2.42 4.67
C ILE A 9 -0.24 -1.37 4.05
N VAL A 10 -0.54 -0.31 4.80
CA VAL A 10 -1.38 0.82 4.35
C VAL A 10 -0.75 1.50 3.14
N ILE A 11 0.54 1.85 3.21
CA ILE A 11 1.28 2.45 2.08
C ILE A 11 1.18 1.53 0.86
N THR A 12 1.46 0.24 1.03
CA THR A 12 1.46 -0.74 -0.05
C THR A 12 0.12 -0.80 -0.77
N ILE A 13 -0.98 -0.98 -0.05
CA ILE A 13 -2.30 -1.14 -0.66
C ILE A 13 -2.82 0.19 -1.22
N TYR A 14 -2.62 1.31 -0.50
CA TYR A 14 -3.11 2.62 -0.92
C TYR A 14 -2.55 3.05 -2.28
N PHE A 15 -1.23 2.96 -2.45
CA PHE A 15 -0.55 3.40 -3.67
C PHE A 15 -0.74 2.40 -4.82
N LEU A 16 -0.71 1.09 -4.52
CA LEU A 16 -0.99 0.08 -5.54
C LEU A 16 -2.41 0.21 -6.10
N ALA A 17 -3.40 0.51 -5.25
CA ALA A 17 -4.77 0.73 -5.67
C ALA A 17 -4.95 1.96 -6.57
N ARG A 18 -4.01 2.91 -6.50
CA ARG A 18 -3.91 4.12 -7.33
C ARG A 18 -2.92 3.94 -8.49
N CYS A 19 -2.71 2.69 -8.92
CA CYS A 19 -1.91 2.32 -10.08
C CYS A 19 -0.41 2.65 -9.99
N ILE A 20 0.12 2.86 -8.79
CA ILE A 20 1.57 2.96 -8.62
C ILE A 20 2.22 1.61 -8.93
N ARG A 21 3.24 1.63 -9.80
CA ARG A 21 3.95 0.42 -10.23
C ARG A 21 4.70 -0.20 -9.05
N PRO A 22 4.81 -1.55 -8.96
CA PRO A 22 5.53 -2.22 -7.87
C PRO A 22 6.98 -1.77 -7.67
N LYS A 23 7.68 -1.37 -8.74
CA LYS A 23 9.03 -0.80 -8.65
C LYS A 23 9.04 0.52 -7.87
N SER A 24 8.27 1.50 -8.31
CA SER A 24 8.14 2.79 -7.61
C SER A 24 7.59 2.63 -6.19
N LEU A 25 6.73 1.63 -5.96
CA LEU A 25 6.26 1.30 -4.62
C LEU A 25 7.38 0.78 -3.71
N ARG A 26 8.31 0.00 -4.25
CA ARG A 26 9.50 -0.47 -3.53
C ARG A 26 10.36 0.71 -3.09
N ASP A 27 10.61 1.63 -4.00
CA ASP A 27 11.47 2.79 -3.74
C ASP A 27 10.79 3.74 -2.74
N LEU A 28 9.48 3.92 -2.84
CA LEU A 28 8.66 4.63 -1.85
C LEU A 28 8.77 4.01 -0.45
N LEU A 29 8.65 2.69 -0.35
CA LEU A 29 8.79 1.98 0.92
C LEU A 29 10.20 2.16 1.49
N LEU A 30 11.24 2.01 0.66
CA LEU A 30 12.63 2.17 1.07
C LEU A 30 12.91 3.56 1.67
N ARG A 31 12.44 4.62 1.02
CA ARG A 31 12.59 6.01 1.53
C ARG A 31 11.87 6.25 2.85
N ARG A 32 10.82 5.48 3.12
CA ARG A 32 10.07 5.52 4.38
C ARG A 32 10.67 4.59 5.45
N GLY A 33 11.84 4.03 5.19
CA GLY A 33 12.57 3.14 6.11
C GLY A 33 12.18 1.67 6.00
N TYR A 34 11.40 1.28 4.99
CA TYR A 34 10.90 -0.08 4.77
C TYR A 34 11.65 -0.75 3.62
N ASP A 35 12.72 -1.48 3.94
CA ASP A 35 13.44 -2.27 2.96
C ASP A 35 12.72 -3.60 2.66
N ARG A 36 12.04 -3.65 1.50
CA ARG A 36 11.39 -4.86 0.98
C ARG A 36 11.82 -5.15 -0.44
N SER A 37 12.01 -6.44 -0.72
CA SER A 37 12.12 -6.90 -2.10
C SER A 37 10.77 -6.89 -2.81
N LEU A 38 10.79 -6.77 -4.15
CA LEU A 38 9.58 -6.82 -4.98
C LEU A 38 8.77 -8.08 -4.73
N SER A 39 9.42 -9.24 -4.65
CA SER A 39 8.74 -10.51 -4.37
C SER A 39 8.10 -10.54 -2.98
N ALA A 40 8.66 -9.84 -1.99
CA ALA A 40 8.03 -9.73 -0.67
C ALA A 40 6.76 -8.87 -0.73
N ILE A 41 6.81 -7.75 -1.47
CA ILE A 41 5.64 -6.88 -1.72
C ILE A 41 4.53 -7.67 -2.43
N GLU A 42 4.85 -8.37 -3.52
CA GLU A 42 3.89 -9.18 -4.29
C GLU A 42 3.24 -10.27 -3.43
N ARG A 43 4.04 -11.03 -2.68
CA ARG A 43 3.51 -12.05 -1.75
C ARG A 43 2.60 -11.43 -0.70
N LYS A 44 2.95 -10.25 -0.19
CA LYS A 44 2.12 -9.54 0.80
C LYS A 44 0.78 -9.11 0.21
N ILE A 45 0.78 -8.57 -1.02
CA ILE A 45 -0.45 -8.19 -1.74
C ILE A 45 -1.35 -9.41 -1.95
N ILE A 46 -0.79 -10.54 -2.39
CA ILE A 46 -1.54 -11.80 -2.56
C ILE A 46 -2.13 -12.26 -1.22
N SER A 47 -1.35 -12.19 -0.14
CA SER A 47 -1.83 -12.56 1.20
C SER A 47 -2.99 -11.66 1.66
N ILE A 48 -2.87 -10.34 1.47
CA ILE A 48 -3.91 -9.37 1.87
C ILE A 48 -5.19 -9.59 1.06
N THR A 49 -5.07 -9.77 -0.26
CA THR A 49 -6.23 -9.97 -1.13
C THR A 49 -6.93 -11.32 -0.89
N LYS A 50 -6.21 -12.34 -0.44
CA LYS A 50 -6.83 -13.59 0.05
C LYS A 50 -7.53 -13.41 1.38
N GLN A 51 -6.96 -12.64 2.30
CA GLN A 51 -7.52 -12.41 3.63
C GLN A 51 -8.73 -11.46 3.59
N TYR A 52 -8.70 -10.47 2.70
CA TYR A 52 -9.71 -9.42 2.56
C TYR A 52 -10.17 -9.32 1.10
N PRO A 53 -10.96 -10.31 0.60
CA PRO A 53 -11.37 -10.35 -0.80
C PRO A 53 -12.23 -9.15 -1.21
N PHE A 54 -12.94 -8.53 -0.25
CA PHE A 54 -13.76 -7.34 -0.47
C PHE A 54 -12.98 -6.07 -0.84
N LEU A 55 -11.64 -6.08 -0.75
CA LEU A 55 -10.81 -4.96 -1.23
C LEU A 55 -10.80 -4.84 -2.75
N LYS A 56 -11.27 -5.86 -3.47
CA LYS A 56 -11.40 -5.85 -4.92
C LYS A 56 -12.84 -6.10 -5.33
N PHE A 57 -13.26 -5.45 -6.41
CA PHE A 57 -14.47 -5.82 -7.13
C PHE A 57 -14.30 -7.20 -7.77
N ALA A 58 -15.43 -7.83 -8.13
CA ALA A 58 -15.43 -9.07 -8.89
C ALA A 58 -14.68 -8.97 -10.24
N THR A 59 -14.55 -7.75 -10.78
CA THR A 59 -13.77 -7.43 -11.99
C THR A 59 -12.25 -7.46 -11.76
N GLY A 60 -11.79 -7.65 -10.52
CA GLY A 60 -10.38 -7.64 -10.13
C GLY A 60 -9.79 -6.25 -9.88
N GLN A 61 -10.56 -5.19 -10.16
CA GLN A 61 -10.20 -3.81 -9.85
C GLN A 61 -10.28 -3.54 -8.34
N TRP A 62 -9.45 -2.64 -7.84
CA TRP A 62 -9.47 -2.23 -6.44
C TRP A 62 -10.73 -1.41 -6.11
N ASP A 63 -11.40 -1.73 -5.01
CA ASP A 63 -12.48 -0.92 -4.46
C ASP A 63 -11.88 0.10 -3.49
N LEU A 64 -11.67 1.33 -3.97
CA LEU A 64 -11.09 2.41 -3.18
C LEU A 64 -11.91 2.72 -1.92
N LYS A 65 -13.24 2.63 -1.97
CA LYS A 65 -14.10 2.90 -0.81
C LYS A 65 -14.00 1.78 0.23
N ALA A 66 -13.81 0.53 -0.21
CA ALA A 66 -13.56 -0.58 0.70
C ALA A 66 -12.17 -0.47 1.34
N ILE A 67 -11.16 -0.08 0.56
CA ILE A 67 -9.80 0.15 1.06
C ILE A 67 -9.78 1.27 2.09
N ASP A 68 -10.40 2.42 1.83
CA ASP A 68 -10.42 3.54 2.77
C ASP A 68 -11.08 3.17 4.12
N ARG A 69 -12.16 2.38 4.07
CA ARG A 69 -12.79 1.83 5.29
C ARG A 69 -11.87 0.84 6.01
N TRP A 70 -11.28 -0.10 5.28
CA TRP A 70 -10.37 -1.09 5.84
C TRP A 70 -9.12 -0.47 6.49
N MET A 71 -8.55 0.57 5.88
CA MET A 71 -7.41 1.30 6.47
C MET A 71 -7.80 1.98 7.78
N ASN A 72 -9.00 2.59 7.83
CA ASN A 72 -9.55 3.18 9.04
C ASN A 72 -9.71 2.15 10.16
N ASP A 73 -10.21 0.95 9.85
CA ASP A 73 -10.37 -0.11 10.84
C ASP A 73 -9.01 -0.66 11.33
N LEU A 74 -8.01 -0.73 10.43
CA LEU A 74 -6.69 -1.28 10.71
C LEU A 74 -5.81 -0.37 11.58
N VAL A 75 -5.80 0.94 11.29
CA VAL A 75 -4.94 1.92 11.96
C VAL A 75 -5.68 2.65 13.08
N ARG A 76 -6.99 2.82 12.96
CA ARG A 76 -7.86 3.56 13.91
C ARG A 76 -7.43 5.00 14.17
N SER A 77 -6.70 5.60 13.24
CA SER A 77 -6.24 7.00 13.31
C SER A 77 -6.18 7.60 11.91
N GLN A 78 -7.09 8.54 11.64
CA GLN A 78 -7.14 9.25 10.36
C GLN A 78 -5.87 10.11 10.15
N GLU A 79 -5.31 10.68 11.20
CA GLU A 79 -4.06 11.44 11.12
C GLU A 79 -2.89 10.56 10.67
N SER A 80 -2.79 9.36 11.26
CA SER A 80 -1.77 8.39 10.88
C SER A 80 -1.95 7.93 9.43
N ILE A 81 -3.18 7.64 9.01
CA ILE A 81 -3.47 7.29 7.61
C ILE A 81 -3.08 8.43 6.67
N ASN A 82 -3.42 9.68 6.99
CA ASN A 82 -3.04 10.84 6.20
C ASN A 82 -1.51 10.98 6.11
N LYS A 83 -0.79 10.74 7.21
CA LYS A 83 0.69 10.73 7.22
C LYS A 83 1.25 9.63 6.32
N PHE A 84 0.70 8.42 6.38
CA PHE A 84 1.16 7.28 5.57
C PHE A 84 0.77 7.42 4.09
N THR A 85 -0.28 8.14 3.77
CA THR A 85 -0.78 8.26 2.38
C THR A 85 -0.37 9.57 1.72
N ARG A 86 0.22 10.50 2.48
CA ARG A 86 0.82 11.71 1.96
C ARG A 86 1.86 11.36 0.92
N PHE A 87 1.72 11.94 -0.27
CA PHE A 87 2.67 11.84 -1.37
C PHE A 87 3.52 13.10 -1.37
N SER A 88 4.84 12.97 -1.33
CA SER A 88 5.77 14.11 -1.39
C SER A 88 6.25 14.39 -2.82
N LEU A 89 6.88 15.53 -3.04
CA LEU A 89 7.59 15.83 -4.30
C LEU A 89 8.72 14.83 -4.55
N GLU A 90 9.43 14.43 -3.50
CA GLU A 90 10.47 13.40 -3.56
C GLU A 90 9.87 12.08 -4.09
N ASP A 91 8.66 11.71 -3.66
CA ASP A 91 7.90 10.55 -4.15
C ASP A 91 7.58 10.61 -5.66
N ALA A 92 7.53 11.80 -6.26
CA ALA A 92 7.25 12.01 -7.67
C ALA A 92 8.47 11.84 -8.59
N GLU A 93 9.69 12.10 -8.08
CA GLU A 93 10.92 12.14 -8.89
C GLU A 93 11.24 10.80 -9.58
N ASP A 94 10.78 9.67 -9.01
CA ASP A 94 11.02 8.31 -9.55
C ASP A 94 9.78 7.69 -10.24
N MET A 95 8.68 8.44 -10.39
CA MET A 95 7.47 7.95 -11.07
C MET A 95 7.42 8.33 -12.56
N VAL A 96 8.40 9.10 -13.03
CA VAL A 96 8.54 9.54 -14.43
C VAL A 96 9.65 8.74 -15.10
N LEU A 97 9.46 7.42 -15.30
CA LEU A 97 10.19 6.60 -16.28
C LEU A 97 9.29 5.50 -16.87
#